data_AF-A0A0R3SYP6-F1
#
_entry.id   AF-A0A0R3SYP6-F1
#
_cell.length_a   1.000
_cell.length_b   1.000
_cell.length_c   1.000
_cell.angle_alpha   90.00
_cell.angle_beta   90.00
_cell.angle_gamma   90.00
#
_symmetry.space_group_name_H-M   'P 1'
#
loop_
_entity.id
_entity.type
_entity.pdbx_description
1 polymer ?
#
loop_
_entity_poly.entity_id
_entity_poly.type
_entity_poly.pdbx_seq_one_letter_code
_entity_poly.pdbx_strand_id
1 'polypeptide(L)'
;MLIDLPQFVRNKFLPILFKAYFSRRSYVLNRAELPNKTIPGSGLTASDIFNDIVYFTPVGICFMVTSSVTDRTNIESDFIQLGVFAATVIGAILIHLILHVLVLSVVSRRNPLRLFKYSFNSFLITFATTSTAASMGEMYNELDRYGCNKLASRFVLFVCLVIKGDGPAIFISAVCIFVVQQTGFEIDFSKVIFIVQRNKERSSDCGLCTPGGEELENVQDISTLPYEYGDK
;
A
#
# COMPACT_ATOMS: atom_id res chain seq x y z
N MET A 1 0.47 -24.04 -33.26
CA MET A 1 -0.37 -22.82 -33.27
C MET A 1 -0.56 -22.35 -31.83
N LEU A 2 0.55 -22.09 -31.15
CA LEU A 2 0.60 -21.47 -29.83
C LEU A 2 1.23 -20.12 -30.10
N ILE A 3 0.42 -19.07 -30.08
CA ILE A 3 0.92 -17.71 -30.25
C ILE A 3 1.75 -17.42 -29.01
N ASP A 4 3.02 -17.08 -29.21
CA ASP A 4 3.92 -16.50 -28.22
C ASP A 4 3.31 -15.20 -27.65
N LEU A 5 2.38 -15.38 -26.71
CA LEU A 5 1.71 -14.35 -25.93
C LEU A 5 2.71 -13.34 -25.30
N PRO A 6 3.91 -13.74 -24.82
CA PRO A 6 4.87 -12.78 -24.29
C PRO A 6 5.55 -11.89 -25.36
N GLN A 7 5.64 -12.32 -26.63
CA GLN A 7 6.25 -11.51 -27.70
C GLN A 7 5.23 -10.56 -28.36
N PHE A 8 3.97 -10.97 -28.49
CA PHE A 8 2.91 -10.15 -29.12
C PHE A 8 2.57 -8.91 -28.29
N VAL A 9 2.47 -9.03 -26.97
CA VAL A 9 2.14 -7.90 -26.09
C VAL A 9 3.30 -6.90 -25.98
N ARG A 10 4.54 -7.40 -25.92
CA ARG A 10 5.76 -6.58 -25.78
C ARG A 10 6.09 -5.77 -27.04
N ASN A 11 5.91 -6.33 -28.24
CA ASN A 11 6.37 -5.67 -29.48
C ASN A 11 5.27 -4.93 -30.27
N LYS A 12 3.98 -5.17 -29.99
CA LYS A 12 2.89 -4.53 -30.77
C LYS A 12 1.81 -3.87 -29.92
N PHE A 13 1.47 -4.39 -28.75
CA PHE A 13 0.29 -3.94 -28.01
C PHE A 13 0.54 -2.66 -27.19
N LEU A 14 1.68 -2.60 -26.50
CA LEU A 14 2.10 -1.43 -25.71
C LEU A 14 2.21 -0.13 -26.54
N PRO A 15 2.93 -0.09 -27.69
CA PRO A 15 3.03 1.12 -28.49
C PRO A 15 1.70 1.57 -29.12
N ILE A 16 0.77 0.66 -29.40
CA ILE A 16 -0.56 1.01 -29.93
C ILE A 16 -1.42 1.67 -28.84
N LEU A 17 -1.41 1.15 -27.62
CA LEU A 17 -2.13 1.74 -26.48
C LEU A 17 -1.56 3.11 -26.11
N PHE A 18 -0.23 3.25 -26.05
CA PHE A 18 0.43 4.53 -25.81
C PHE A 18 0.08 5.57 -26.88
N LYS A 19 0.12 5.19 -28.17
CA LYS A 19 -0.17 6.09 -29.29
C LYS A 19 -1.67 6.47 -29.36
N ALA A 20 -2.57 5.53 -29.10
CA ALA A 20 -4.02 5.78 -29.07
C ALA A 20 -4.42 6.70 -27.90
N TYR A 21 -3.79 6.53 -26.74
CA TYR A 21 -4.06 7.34 -25.56
C TYR A 21 -3.52 8.76 -25.69
N PHE A 22 -2.25 8.92 -26.10
CA PHE A 22 -1.65 10.25 -26.29
C PHE A 22 -2.38 11.04 -27.39
N SER A 23 -2.83 10.34 -28.44
CA SER A 23 -3.71 10.91 -29.47
C SER A 23 -5.03 11.41 -28.86
N ARG A 24 -5.73 10.58 -28.08
CA ARG A 24 -7.01 10.94 -27.44
C ARG A 24 -6.89 12.07 -26.41
N ARG A 25 -5.79 12.15 -25.67
CA ARG A 25 -5.46 13.24 -24.71
C ARG A 25 -5.28 14.58 -25.44
N SER A 26 -4.59 14.58 -26.59
CA SER A 26 -4.41 15.78 -27.43
C SER A 26 -5.74 16.38 -27.91
N TYR A 27 -6.74 15.55 -28.19
CA TYR A 27 -8.09 16.01 -28.54
C TYR A 27 -8.90 16.57 -27.36
N VAL A 28 -8.67 16.09 -26.13
CA VAL A 28 -9.38 16.56 -24.93
C VAL A 28 -8.80 17.86 -24.39
N LEU A 29 -7.47 18.04 -24.46
CA LEU A 29 -6.80 19.29 -24.06
C LEU A 29 -7.15 20.49 -24.95
N ASN A 30 -7.58 20.26 -26.20
CA ASN A 30 -8.07 21.32 -27.09
C ASN A 30 -9.43 21.92 -26.62
N ARG A 31 -10.19 21.21 -25.77
CA ARG A 31 -11.53 21.63 -25.32
C ARG A 31 -11.57 22.27 -23.93
N ALA A 32 -10.48 22.22 -23.17
CA ALA A 32 -10.43 22.62 -21.77
C ALA A 32 -9.38 23.72 -21.52
N GLU A 33 -9.60 24.91 -22.06
CA GLU A 33 -9.03 26.12 -21.45
C GLU A 33 -9.77 26.38 -20.13
N LEU A 34 -9.18 25.99 -19.00
CA LEU A 34 -9.61 26.44 -17.67
C LEU A 34 -8.50 27.32 -17.06
N PRO A 35 -8.86 28.50 -16.52
CA PRO A 35 -7.91 29.43 -15.94
C PRO A 35 -7.52 28.96 -14.54
N ASN A 36 -6.22 28.77 -14.28
CA ASN A 36 -5.47 29.39 -13.17
C ASN A 36 -4.17 28.62 -12.85
N LYS A 37 -3.07 29.40 -12.87
CA LYS A 37 -1.70 29.15 -12.39
C LYS A 37 -0.83 28.14 -13.16
N THR A 38 -0.57 28.49 -14.41
CA THR A 38 0.49 27.94 -15.25
C THR A 38 1.88 28.46 -14.82
N ILE A 39 2.82 27.56 -14.59
CA ILE A 39 4.26 27.84 -14.75
C ILE A 39 4.52 27.92 -16.27
N PRO A 40 5.25 28.92 -16.80
CA PRO A 40 5.30 29.15 -18.24
C PRO A 40 6.06 28.03 -18.97
N GLY A 41 5.43 27.38 -19.95
CA GLY A 41 6.14 26.59 -20.98
C GLY A 41 5.52 25.25 -21.40
N SER A 42 4.72 24.60 -20.57
CA SER A 42 3.99 23.38 -20.95
C SER A 42 2.83 23.19 -20.00
N GLY A 43 1.60 23.14 -20.52
CA GLY A 43 0.37 23.02 -19.72
C GLY A 43 0.17 21.66 -19.02
N LEU A 44 1.24 20.93 -18.72
CA LEU A 44 1.20 19.66 -17.98
C LEU A 44 1.79 19.88 -16.60
N THR A 45 0.99 19.70 -15.56
CA THR A 45 1.50 19.62 -14.19
C THR A 45 2.04 18.21 -13.92
N ALA A 46 3.03 18.07 -13.03
CA ALA A 46 3.57 16.75 -12.66
C ALA A 46 2.47 15.80 -12.13
N SER A 47 1.43 16.34 -11.48
CA SER A 47 0.25 15.59 -11.04
C SER A 47 -0.57 15.01 -12.18
N ASP A 48 -0.64 15.70 -13.34
CA ASP A 48 -1.39 15.21 -14.49
C ASP A 48 -0.70 14.00 -15.13
N ILE A 49 0.64 14.05 -15.19
CA ILE A 49 1.46 12.94 -15.70
C ILE A 49 1.34 11.74 -14.76
N PHE A 50 1.38 11.96 -13.45
CA PHE A 50 1.20 10.89 -12.46
C PHE A 50 -0.17 10.22 -12.57
N ASN A 51 -1.25 10.99 -12.68
CA ASN A 51 -2.59 10.45 -12.85
C ASN A 51 -2.72 9.61 -14.13
N ASP A 52 -2.06 10.02 -15.21
CA ASP A 52 -2.03 9.26 -16.45
C ASP A 52 -1.31 7.92 -16.25
N ILE A 53 -0.19 7.89 -15.53
CA ILE A 53 0.54 6.66 -15.21
C ILE A 53 -0.33 5.71 -14.38
N VAL A 54 -0.98 6.21 -13.32
CA VAL A 54 -1.88 5.41 -12.47
C VAL A 54 -3.02 4.80 -13.27
N TYR A 55 -3.53 5.51 -14.29
CA TYR A 55 -4.57 4.99 -15.18
C TYR A 55 -4.10 3.80 -16.03
N PHE A 56 -2.80 3.73 -16.36
CA PHE A 56 -2.20 2.63 -17.11
C PHE A 56 -1.75 1.45 -16.25
N THR A 57 -1.46 1.67 -14.97
CA THR A 57 -1.04 0.65 -14.00
C THR A 57 -1.85 -0.66 -14.08
N PRO A 58 -3.20 -0.67 -14.11
CA PRO A 58 -3.96 -1.93 -14.17
C PRO A 58 -3.66 -2.76 -15.43
N VAL A 59 -3.41 -2.12 -16.58
CA VAL A 59 -3.04 -2.82 -17.81
C VAL A 59 -1.65 -3.45 -17.70
N GLY A 60 -0.71 -2.73 -17.08
CA GLY A 60 0.63 -3.23 -16.80
C GLY A 60 0.62 -4.44 -15.87
N ILE A 61 -0.14 -4.36 -14.77
CA ILE A 61 -0.27 -5.45 -13.78
C ILE A 61 -0.87 -6.71 -14.42
N CYS A 62 -1.94 -6.57 -15.24
CA CYS A 62 -2.54 -7.72 -15.92
C CYS A 62 -1.54 -8.49 -16.79
N PHE A 63 -0.66 -7.77 -17.52
CA PHE A 63 0.36 -8.41 -18.34
C PHE A 63 1.47 -9.05 -17.49
N MET A 64 1.90 -8.39 -16.42
CA MET A 64 2.90 -8.92 -15.49
C MET A 64 2.43 -10.23 -14.84
N VAL A 65 1.17 -10.28 -14.38
CA VAL A 65 0.58 -11.50 -13.79
C VAL A 65 0.41 -12.61 -14.83
N THR A 66 -0.04 -12.27 -16.04
CA THR A 66 -0.18 -13.28 -17.11
C THR A 66 1.18 -13.89 -17.48
N SER A 67 2.23 -13.06 -17.52
CA SER A 67 3.58 -13.52 -17.82
C SER A 67 4.15 -14.44 -16.73
N SER A 68 3.87 -14.20 -15.45
CA SER A 68 4.39 -15.05 -14.36
C SER A 68 3.68 -16.41 -14.28
N VAL A 69 2.42 -16.50 -14.71
CA VAL A 69 1.64 -17.74 -14.70
C VAL A 69 1.91 -18.61 -15.93
N THR A 70 2.29 -18.03 -17.07
CA THR A 70 2.49 -18.76 -18.33
C THR A 70 3.64 -19.79 -18.25
N ASP A 71 4.67 -19.50 -17.44
CA ASP A 71 5.85 -20.37 -17.32
C ASP A 71 5.68 -21.51 -16.27
N ARG A 72 4.56 -21.51 -15.52
CA ARG A 72 4.30 -22.44 -14.42
C ARG A 72 3.28 -23.51 -14.83
N THR A 73 3.63 -24.79 -14.66
CA THR A 73 2.76 -25.93 -15.01
C THR A 73 1.73 -26.28 -13.92
N ASN A 74 1.98 -25.89 -12.66
CA ASN A 74 1.13 -26.19 -11.51
C ASN A 74 0.54 -24.92 -10.92
N ILE A 75 -0.55 -24.43 -11.52
CA ILE A 75 -1.21 -23.18 -11.12
C ILE A 75 -1.89 -23.34 -9.74
N GLU A 76 -2.40 -24.53 -9.43
CA GLU A 76 -3.15 -24.80 -8.19
C GLU A 76 -2.29 -24.58 -6.93
N SER A 77 -1.05 -25.06 -6.91
CA SER A 77 -0.16 -24.89 -5.75
C SER A 77 0.17 -23.43 -5.48
N ASP A 78 0.35 -22.63 -6.54
CA ASP A 78 0.71 -21.21 -6.42
C ASP A 78 -0.46 -20.40 -5.86
N PHE A 79 -1.70 -20.70 -6.27
CA PHE A 79 -2.91 -20.10 -5.69
C PHE A 79 -3.11 -20.47 -4.22
N ILE A 80 -2.83 -21.72 -3.84
CA ILE A 80 -2.91 -22.15 -2.43
C ILE A 80 -1.90 -21.38 -1.58
N GLN A 81 -0.65 -21.25 -2.04
CA GLN A 81 0.37 -20.49 -1.33
C GLN A 81 -0.01 -19.02 -1.15
N LEU A 82 -0.58 -18.40 -2.19
CA LEU A 82 -1.08 -17.03 -2.10
C LEU A 82 -2.27 -16.89 -1.13
N GLY A 83 -3.17 -17.88 -1.11
CA GLY A 83 -4.27 -17.94 -0.16
C GLY A 83 -3.80 -18.06 1.29
N VAL A 84 -2.81 -18.92 1.55
CA VAL A 84 -2.17 -19.04 2.86
C VAL A 84 -1.49 -17.73 3.25
N PHE A 85 -0.78 -17.08 2.32
CA PHE A 85 -0.20 -15.76 2.55
C PHE A 85 -1.25 -14.72 2.96
N ALA A 86 -2.36 -14.61 2.21
CA ALA A 86 -3.45 -13.69 2.55
C ALA A 86 -4.04 -13.98 3.94
N ALA A 87 -4.26 -15.26 4.27
CA ALA A 87 -4.74 -15.67 5.59
C ALA A 87 -3.75 -15.30 6.71
N THR A 88 -2.44 -15.44 6.48
CA THR A 88 -1.41 -15.05 7.46
C THR A 88 -1.39 -13.55 7.73
N VAL A 89 -1.53 -12.71 6.69
CA VAL A 89 -1.58 -11.25 6.85
C VAL A 89 -2.83 -10.83 7.63
N ILE A 90 -4.00 -11.40 7.30
CA ILE A 90 -5.23 -11.14 8.04
C ILE A 90 -5.08 -11.57 9.50
N GLY A 91 -4.52 -12.76 9.74
CA GLY A 91 -4.23 -13.25 11.09
C GLY A 91 -3.28 -12.33 11.86
N ALA A 92 -2.21 -11.84 11.23
CA ALA A 92 -1.26 -10.92 11.83
C ALA A 92 -1.93 -9.59 12.23
N ILE A 93 -2.78 -9.03 11.38
CA ILE A 93 -3.53 -7.79 11.68
C ILE A 93 -4.51 -8.03 12.83
N LEU A 94 -5.19 -9.18 12.87
CA LEU A 94 -6.10 -9.52 13.98
C LEU A 94 -5.36 -9.68 15.32
N ILE A 95 -4.21 -10.36 15.33
CA ILE A 95 -3.38 -10.49 16.52
C ILE A 95 -2.88 -9.10 16.98
N HIS A 96 -2.44 -8.27 16.04
CA HIS A 96 -2.01 -6.90 16.33
C HIS A 96 -3.14 -6.05 16.94
N LEU A 97 -4.38 -6.18 16.45
CA LEU A 97 -5.55 -5.52 17.02
C LEU A 97 -5.82 -5.99 18.45
N ILE A 98 -5.76 -7.30 18.73
CA ILE A 98 -5.96 -7.87 20.07
C ILE A 98 -4.90 -7.34 21.03
N LEU A 99 -3.63 -7.32 20.62
CA LEU A 99 -2.53 -6.77 21.41
C LEU A 99 -2.78 -5.28 21.75
N HIS A 100 -3.25 -4.50 20.79
CA HIS A 100 -3.60 -3.10 21.03
C HIS A 100 -4.73 -2.93 22.05
N VAL A 101 -5.79 -3.74 21.97
CA VAL A 101 -6.89 -3.71 22.94
C VAL A 101 -6.40 -4.13 24.34
N LEU A 102 -5.50 -5.10 24.43
CA LEU A 102 -4.92 -5.57 25.69
C LEU A 102 -4.06 -4.47 26.34
N VAL A 103 -3.17 -3.83 25.57
CA VAL A 103 -2.36 -2.71 26.06
C VAL A 103 -3.24 -1.55 26.53
N LEU A 104 -4.28 -1.21 25.76
CA LEU A 104 -5.25 -0.18 26.16
C LEU A 104 -5.97 -0.53 27.46
N SER A 105 -6.34 -1.81 27.66
CA SER A 105 -6.96 -2.28 28.90
C SER A 105 -6.03 -2.11 30.11
N VAL A 106 -4.76 -2.49 29.97
CA VAL A 106 -3.76 -2.41 31.04
C VAL A 106 -3.43 -0.95 31.41
N VAL A 107 -3.23 -0.08 30.41
CA VAL A 107 -2.83 1.32 30.62
C VAL A 107 -3.99 2.18 31.09
N SER A 108 -5.17 2.06 30.45
CA SER A 108 -6.33 2.89 30.77
C SER A 108 -7.03 2.46 32.06
N ARG A 109 -6.86 1.19 32.49
CA ARG A 109 -7.62 0.54 33.58
C ARG A 109 -9.14 0.75 33.48
N ARG A 110 -9.63 1.03 32.26
CA ARG A 110 -11.04 1.22 31.92
C ARG A 110 -11.40 0.21 30.85
N ASN A 111 -12.68 -0.12 30.78
CA ASN A 111 -13.18 -1.08 29.81
C ASN A 111 -12.93 -0.59 28.36
N PRO A 112 -12.00 -1.22 27.60
CA PRO A 112 -11.64 -0.78 26.25
C PRO A 112 -12.81 -0.96 25.27
N LEU A 113 -13.75 -1.85 25.58
CA LEU A 113 -14.95 -2.09 24.77
C LEU A 113 -15.87 -0.88 24.72
N ARG A 114 -15.80 0.02 25.72
CA ARG A 114 -16.56 1.26 25.69
C ARG A 114 -16.05 2.16 24.58
N LEU A 115 -14.73 2.33 24.45
CA LEU A 115 -14.13 3.13 23.39
C LEU A 115 -14.41 2.53 22.01
N PHE A 116 -14.28 1.20 21.87
CA PHE A 116 -14.55 0.50 20.62
C PHE A 116 -15.98 0.71 20.11
N LYS A 117 -16.97 0.76 21.00
CA LYS A 117 -18.37 1.05 20.63
C LYS A 117 -18.58 2.45 20.06
N TYR A 118 -17.90 3.46 20.62
CA TYR A 118 -17.98 4.82 20.09
C TYR A 118 -17.22 4.97 18.77
N SER A 119 -16.14 4.20 18.57
CA SER A 119 -15.26 4.29 17.39
C SER A 119 -15.57 3.36 16.23
N PHE A 120 -16.70 2.65 16.30
CA PHE A 120 -17.11 1.72 15.25
C PHE A 120 -17.43 2.43 13.92
N ASN A 121 -17.99 3.64 13.97
CA ASN A 121 -18.32 4.41 12.77
C ASN A 121 -17.06 4.85 12.01
N SER A 122 -16.07 5.41 12.72
CA SER A 122 -14.78 5.79 12.11
C SER A 122 -14.02 4.58 11.57
N PHE A 123 -14.14 3.41 12.20
CA PHE A 123 -13.56 2.18 11.69
C PHE A 123 -14.16 1.81 10.32
N LEU A 124 -15.50 1.86 10.18
CA LEU A 124 -16.18 1.58 8.92
C LEU A 124 -15.80 2.58 7.81
N ILE A 125 -15.72 3.87 8.14
CA ILE A 125 -15.32 4.91 7.17
C ILE A 125 -13.88 4.70 6.72
N THR A 126 -12.96 4.43 7.66
CA THR A 126 -11.55 4.17 7.37
C THR A 126 -11.40 2.94 6.47
N PHE A 127 -12.17 1.88 6.76
CA PHE A 127 -12.18 0.66 5.95
C PHE A 127 -12.72 0.93 4.54
N ALA A 128 -13.82 1.68 4.41
CA ALA A 128 -14.43 1.98 3.12
C ALA A 128 -13.56 2.91 2.25
N THR A 129 -12.87 3.87 2.87
CA THR A 129 -12.04 4.85 2.17
C THR A 129 -10.59 4.41 2.01
N THR A 130 -10.17 3.36 2.73
CA THR A 130 -8.77 2.90 2.83
C THR A 130 -7.81 4.03 3.26
N SER A 131 -8.33 5.07 3.92
CA SER A 131 -7.56 6.25 4.31
C SER A 131 -7.93 6.70 5.71
N THR A 132 -6.95 6.70 6.62
CA THR A 132 -7.15 7.15 8.01
C THR A 132 -7.26 8.67 8.10
N ALA A 133 -6.68 9.41 7.15
CA ALA A 133 -6.84 10.87 7.07
C ALA A 133 -8.26 11.27 6.69
N ALA A 134 -8.96 10.46 5.89
CA ALA A 134 -10.34 10.72 5.47
C ALA A 134 -11.35 10.57 6.64
N SER A 135 -11.08 9.69 7.60
CA SER A 135 -11.95 9.45 8.76
C SER A 135 -11.63 10.33 9.98
N MET A 136 -10.51 11.06 9.97
CA MET A 136 -10.03 11.89 11.09
C MET A 136 -11.10 12.87 11.62
N GLY A 137 -11.91 13.43 10.73
CA GLY A 137 -13.01 14.34 11.12
C GLY A 137 -14.06 13.66 12.01
N GLU A 138 -14.44 12.42 11.69
CA GLU A 138 -15.41 11.66 12.48
C GLU A 138 -14.81 11.16 13.78
N MET A 139 -13.52 10.80 13.78
CA MET A 139 -12.80 10.41 15.00
C MET A 139 -12.81 11.53 16.06
N TYR A 140 -12.71 12.80 15.65
CA TYR A 140 -12.84 13.93 16.59
C TYR A 140 -14.23 14.00 17.22
N ASN A 141 -15.29 13.79 16.44
CA ASN A 141 -16.67 13.79 16.94
C ASN A 141 -16.91 12.65 17.95
N GLU A 142 -16.33 11.47 17.71
CA GLU A 142 -16.44 10.33 18.60
C GLU A 142 -15.70 10.56 19.93
N LEU A 143 -14.50 11.15 19.89
CA LEU A 143 -13.75 11.49 21.11
C LEU A 143 -14.46 12.57 21.94
N ASP A 144 -15.12 13.53 21.28
CA ASP A 144 -15.95 14.54 21.95
C ASP A 144 -17.16 13.87 22.65
N ARG A 145 -17.81 12.87 22.03
CA ARG A 145 -18.90 12.08 22.63
C ARG A 145 -18.44 11.19 23.78
N TYR A 146 -17.19 10.72 23.74
CA TYR A 146 -16.58 9.94 24.82
C TYR A 146 -16.26 10.81 26.06
N GLY A 147 -16.19 12.14 25.90
CA GLY A 147 -15.90 13.09 26.97
C GLY A 147 -14.41 13.41 27.15
N CYS A 148 -13.59 13.24 26.09
CA CYS A 148 -12.18 13.64 26.12
C CYS A 148 -12.02 15.17 26.04
N ASN A 149 -10.91 15.69 26.57
CA ASN A 149 -10.55 17.10 26.41
C ASN A 149 -10.20 17.39 24.94
N LYS A 150 -10.93 18.32 24.32
CA LYS A 150 -10.83 18.68 22.90
C LYS A 150 -9.44 19.13 22.46
N LEU A 151 -8.70 19.83 23.32
CA LEU A 151 -7.35 20.29 22.98
C LEU A 151 -6.35 19.13 22.94
N ALA A 152 -6.41 18.26 23.95
CA ALA A 152 -5.54 17.09 24.04
C ALA A 152 -5.86 16.06 22.94
N SER A 153 -7.15 15.79 22.69
CA SER A 153 -7.56 14.81 21.68
C SER A 153 -7.16 15.22 20.28
N ARG A 154 -7.29 16.50 19.92
CA ARG A 154 -6.95 16.99 18.57
C ARG A 154 -5.46 16.94 18.27
N PHE A 155 -4.64 17.33 19.24
CA PHE A 155 -3.20 17.28 19.08
C PHE A 155 -2.68 15.83 19.05
N VAL A 156 -3.08 15.02 20.05
CA VAL A 156 -2.58 13.64 20.18
C VAL A 156 -3.07 12.79 19.02
N LEU A 157 -4.33 12.90 18.60
CA LEU A 157 -4.85 12.10 17.49
C LEU A 157 -4.13 12.42 16.17
N PHE A 158 -3.90 13.70 15.87
CA PHE A 158 -3.17 14.11 14.68
C PHE A 158 -1.71 13.61 14.70
N VAL A 159 -1.02 13.76 15.83
CA VAL A 159 0.35 13.26 16.00
C VAL A 159 0.40 11.74 15.84
N CYS A 160 -0.54 11.02 16.44
CA CYS A 160 -0.66 9.57 16.27
C CYS A 160 -0.94 9.20 14.81
N LEU A 161 -1.81 9.92 14.11
CA LEU A 161 -2.14 9.65 12.71
C LEU A 161 -0.92 9.74 11.79
N VAL A 162 -0.05 10.73 12.01
CA VAL A 162 1.14 10.95 11.18
C VAL A 162 2.27 9.96 11.49
N ILE A 163 2.44 9.58 12.75
CA ILE A 163 3.57 8.73 13.18
C ILE A 163 3.23 7.22 13.13
N LYS A 164 1.94 6.87 13.19
CA LYS A 164 1.53 5.46 13.34
C LYS A 164 1.52 4.72 12.00
N GLY A 165 2.67 4.17 11.65
CA GLY A 165 2.83 3.21 10.55
C GLY A 165 2.95 1.76 11.03
N ASP A 166 1.88 1.16 11.59
CA ASP A 166 1.91 -0.27 11.98
C ASP A 166 1.34 -1.19 10.90
N GLY A 167 0.22 -0.80 10.29
CA GLY A 167 -0.43 -1.60 9.24
C GLY A 167 0.47 -1.85 8.03
N PRO A 168 1.01 -0.77 7.40
CA PRO A 168 1.91 -0.92 6.26
C PRO A 168 3.18 -1.70 6.61
N ALA A 169 3.78 -1.45 7.78
CA ALA A 169 4.98 -2.17 8.23
C ALA A 169 4.77 -3.69 8.32
N ILE A 170 3.62 -4.13 8.86
CA ILE A 170 3.27 -5.56 8.93
C ILE A 170 3.09 -6.15 7.52
N PHE A 171 2.36 -5.44 6.65
CA PHE A 171 2.12 -5.90 5.28
C PHE A 171 3.41 -6.01 4.47
N ILE A 172 4.20 -4.94 4.43
CA ILE A 172 5.47 -4.89 3.67
C ILE A 172 6.42 -5.98 4.17
N SER A 173 6.56 -6.15 5.49
CA SER A 173 7.42 -7.19 6.05
C SER A 173 6.95 -8.60 5.70
N ALA A 174 5.64 -8.87 5.74
CA ALA A 174 5.09 -10.16 5.33
C ALA A 174 5.32 -10.44 3.85
N VAL A 175 5.14 -9.44 2.98
CA VAL A 175 5.42 -9.54 1.53
C VAL A 175 6.90 -9.84 1.28
N CYS A 176 7.81 -9.12 1.95
CA CYS A 176 9.25 -9.37 1.82
C CYS A 176 9.60 -10.81 2.18
N ILE A 177 9.10 -11.32 3.31
CA ILE A 177 9.35 -12.71 3.73
C ILE A 177 8.78 -13.70 2.71
N PHE A 178 7.56 -13.46 2.21
CA PHE A 178 6.93 -14.31 1.20
C PHE A 178 7.75 -14.37 -0.09
N VAL A 179 8.22 -13.23 -0.60
CA VAL A 179 9.04 -13.17 -1.83
C VAL A 179 10.37 -13.91 -1.65
N VAL A 180 11.00 -13.78 -0.48
CA VAL A 180 12.26 -14.49 -0.17
C VAL A 180 12.03 -16.01 -0.08
N GLN A 181 10.89 -16.44 0.47
CA GLN A 181 10.51 -17.86 0.49
C GLN A 181 10.26 -18.41 -0.92
N GLN A 182 9.63 -17.63 -1.81
CA GLN A 182 9.36 -18.03 -3.20
C GLN A 182 10.63 -18.17 -4.05
N THR A 183 11.69 -17.44 -3.68
CA THR A 183 12.99 -17.47 -4.37
C THR A 183 13.92 -18.58 -3.84
N GLY A 184 13.53 -19.27 -2.77
CA GLY A 184 14.27 -20.42 -2.21
C GLY A 184 15.46 -20.04 -1.33
N PHE A 185 15.56 -18.78 -0.90
CA PHE A 185 16.62 -18.36 0.02
C PHE A 185 16.33 -18.77 1.47
N GLU A 186 17.35 -19.27 2.16
CA GLU A 186 17.25 -19.57 3.60
C GLU A 186 17.24 -18.28 4.43
N ILE A 187 16.17 -18.11 5.21
CA ILE A 187 15.97 -16.94 6.07
C ILE A 187 16.31 -17.30 7.50
N ASP A 188 17.42 -16.75 8.00
CA ASP A 188 17.78 -16.81 9.42
C ASP A 188 16.93 -15.84 10.25
N PHE A 189 16.74 -16.15 11.53
CA PHE A 189 16.00 -15.30 12.46
C PHE A 189 16.57 -13.86 12.57
N SER A 190 17.90 -13.71 12.45
CA SER A 190 18.56 -12.40 12.42
C SER A 190 18.12 -11.55 11.23
N LYS A 191 17.98 -12.16 10.05
CA LYS A 191 17.52 -11.50 8.82
C LYS A 191 16.05 -11.09 8.95
N VAL A 192 15.21 -11.91 9.58
CA VAL A 192 13.81 -11.57 9.84
C VAL A 192 13.69 -10.33 10.72
N ILE A 193 14.43 -10.28 11.84
CA ILE A 193 14.41 -9.11 12.74
C ILE A 193 14.87 -7.85 11.99
N PHE A 194 15.95 -7.97 11.22
CA PHE A 194 16.49 -6.86 10.45
C PHE A 194 15.47 -6.29 9.45
N ILE A 195 14.81 -7.15 8.68
CA ILE A 195 13.76 -6.75 7.71
C ILE A 195 12.62 -6.03 8.44
N VAL A 196 12.11 -6.62 9.53
CA VAL A 196 10.98 -6.05 10.28
C VAL A 196 11.34 -4.68 10.88
N GLN A 197 12.51 -4.58 11.51
CA GLN A 197 12.96 -3.33 12.13
C GLN A 197 13.13 -2.23 11.06
N ARG A 198 13.80 -2.55 9.95
CA ARG A 198 14.05 -1.58 8.88
C ARG A 198 12.75 -1.09 8.24
N ASN A 199 11.79 -1.99 8.01
CA ASN A 199 10.48 -1.65 7.46
C ASN A 199 9.65 -0.81 8.43
N LYS A 200 9.77 -1.06 9.75
CA LYS A 200 9.08 -0.29 10.76
C LYS A 200 9.58 1.15 10.84
N GLU A 201 10.90 1.35 10.77
CA GLU A 201 11.52 2.68 10.72
C GLU A 201 11.01 3.46 9.48
N ARG A 202 11.08 2.85 8.28
CA ARG A 202 10.57 3.47 7.04
C ARG A 202 9.09 3.85 7.12
N SER A 203 8.26 2.96 7.65
CA SER A 203 6.82 3.21 7.75
C SER A 203 6.48 4.33 8.74
N SER A 204 7.38 4.68 9.66
CA SER A 204 7.17 5.76 10.63
C SER A 204 7.63 7.13 10.10
N ASP A 205 8.55 7.15 9.13
CA ASP A 205 9.05 8.37 8.48
C ASP A 205 8.15 8.87 7.34
N CYS A 206 7.27 8.01 6.81
CA CYS A 206 6.31 8.38 5.76
C CYS A 206 5.12 9.16 6.36
N GLY A 207 5.38 10.37 6.82
CA GLY A 207 4.39 11.29 7.36
C GLY A 207 3.50 11.93 6.29
N LEU A 208 2.72 11.14 5.54
CA LEU A 208 1.39 11.42 4.97
C LEU A 208 1.00 10.24 4.07
N CYS A 209 -0.12 9.57 4.38
CA CYS A 209 -0.72 8.56 3.50
C CYS A 209 -1.24 9.23 2.21
N THR A 210 -0.37 9.41 1.21
CA THR A 210 -0.80 9.73 -0.15
C THR A 210 -1.24 8.43 -0.84
N PRO A 211 -2.43 8.38 -1.47
CA PRO A 211 -2.84 7.22 -2.24
C PRO A 211 -1.89 7.07 -3.46
N GLY A 212 -1.10 5.98 -3.48
CA GLY A 212 -0.23 5.61 -4.60
C GLY A 212 1.28 5.81 -4.42
N GLY A 213 1.75 6.31 -3.26
CA GLY A 213 3.20 6.47 -2.99
C GLY A 213 3.91 5.22 -2.47
N GLU A 214 3.19 4.28 -1.85
CA GLU A 214 3.78 3.11 -1.18
C GLU A 214 4.30 2.01 -2.13
N GLU A 215 3.85 1.97 -3.40
CA GLU A 215 4.16 0.85 -4.30
C GLU A 215 5.50 0.99 -5.05
N LEU A 216 5.99 2.20 -5.30
CA LEU A 216 7.15 2.40 -6.19
C LEU A 216 8.50 2.47 -5.47
N GLU A 217 8.54 2.86 -4.20
CA GLU A 217 9.81 2.91 -3.43
C GLU A 217 10.20 1.54 -2.86
N ASN A 218 9.22 0.64 -2.64
CA ASN A 218 9.44 -0.66 -2.01
C ASN A 218 10.09 -1.71 -2.94
N VAL A 219 9.94 -1.61 -4.26
CA VAL A 219 10.50 -2.61 -5.19
C VAL A 219 11.97 -2.36 -5.52
N GLN A 220 12.39 -1.09 -5.53
CA GLN A 220 13.76 -0.71 -5.89
C GLN A 220 14.76 -0.91 -4.74
N ASP A 221 14.28 -0.99 -3.49
CA ASP A 221 15.10 -1.18 -2.29
C ASP A 221 15.17 -2.63 -1.79
N ILE A 222 14.36 -3.56 -2.32
CA ILE A 222 14.57 -5.01 -2.10
C ILE A 222 15.91 -5.43 -2.74
N SER A 223 16.33 -4.77 -3.82
CA SER A 223 17.67 -4.91 -4.41
C SER A 223 18.78 -4.12 -3.70
N THR A 224 18.54 -3.46 -2.57
CA THR A 224 19.60 -2.75 -1.82
C THR A 224 19.85 -3.34 -0.43
N LEU A 225 19.15 -4.43 -0.07
CA LEU A 225 19.53 -5.25 1.07
C LEU A 225 20.95 -5.78 0.82
N PRO A 226 21.85 -5.82 1.82
CA PRO A 226 23.14 -6.47 1.68
C PRO A 226 22.91 -7.98 1.57
N TYR A 227 22.62 -8.46 0.37
CA TYR A 227 22.79 -9.85 0.02
C TYR A 227 24.30 -10.07 -0.09
N GLU A 228 24.92 -10.63 0.95
CA GLU A 228 26.16 -11.38 0.73
C GLU A 228 25.82 -12.50 -0.25
N TYR A 229 26.21 -12.28 -1.51
CA TYR A 229 26.25 -13.31 -2.53
C TYR A 229 27.31 -14.32 -2.11
N GLY A 230 26.92 -15.30 -1.30
CA GLY A 230 27.77 -16.42 -0.95
C GLY A 230 27.96 -17.29 -2.18
N ASP A 231 29.06 -17.09 -2.90
CA ASP A 231 29.63 -18.08 -3.81
C ASP A 231 29.86 -19.39 -3.04
N LYS A 232 28.99 -20.39 -3.25
CA LYS A 232 29.31 -21.83 -3.17
C LYS A 232 28.42 -22.64 -4.10
#